data_AF-A0A2Z4GIE0-F1
#
_entry.id   AF-A0A2Z4GIE0-F1
#
_cell.length_a   1.000
_cell.length_b   1.000
_cell.length_c   1.000
_cell.angle_alpha   90.00
_cell.angle_beta   90.00
_cell.angle_gamma   90.00
#
_symmetry.space_group_name_H-M   'P 1'
#
loop_
_entity.id
_entity.type
_entity.pdbx_description
1 polymer ?
#
loop_
_entity_poly.entity_id
_entity_poly.type
_entity_poly.pdbx_seq_one_letter_code
_entity_poly.pdbx_strand_id
1 'polypeptide(L)'
;MNWTPLNQEEQLQTIKDESQERPVLIFKHSTTCPISGTSMARLERSWNEDEAKNIKAYYLDLLQNRGLSAAVAETFSVEHESPQVLLIKNGKSIYTESHFGISFSDLLTAV
;
A
#
# COMPACT_ATOMS: atom_id res chain seq x y z
N MET A 1 -2.81 -11.36 7.63
CA MET A 1 -2.00 -10.28 7.03
C MET A 1 -1.04 -9.74 8.07
N ASN A 2 0.24 -9.59 7.75
CA ASN A 2 1.24 -9.01 8.64
C ASN A 2 1.79 -7.70 8.06
N TRP A 3 1.33 -6.57 8.59
CA TRP A 3 1.72 -5.26 8.09
C TRP A 3 3.11 -4.85 8.60
N THR A 4 3.98 -4.45 7.68
CA THR A 4 5.22 -3.75 8.02
C THR A 4 4.92 -2.25 8.18
N PRO A 5 5.27 -1.59 9.29
CA PRO A 5 5.03 -0.16 9.43
C PRO A 5 5.91 0.63 8.46
N LEU A 6 5.31 1.58 7.75
CA LEU A 6 5.96 2.62 6.96
C LEU A 6 5.83 3.94 7.71
N ASN A 7 6.89 4.33 8.42
CA ASN A 7 6.93 5.47 9.33
C ASN A 7 8.22 6.31 9.19
N GLN A 8 9.13 5.90 8.32
CA GLN A 8 10.39 6.59 8.01
C GLN A 8 10.54 6.71 6.49
N GLU A 9 11.06 7.84 6.02
CA GLU A 9 11.19 8.13 4.59
C GLU A 9 12.26 7.28 3.91
N GLU A 10 13.29 6.88 4.65
CA GLU A 10 14.36 5.99 4.19
C GLU A 10 13.81 4.62 3.75
N GLN A 11 12.66 4.21 4.29
CA GLN A 11 12.00 2.98 3.89
C GLN A 11 11.47 3.03 2.46
N LEU A 12 11.29 4.22 1.84
CA LEU A 12 10.89 4.32 0.44
C LEU A 12 11.94 3.75 -0.51
N GLN A 13 13.23 3.95 -0.19
CA GLN A 13 14.31 3.31 -0.94
C GLN A 13 14.31 1.79 -0.70
N THR A 14 14.10 1.35 0.55
CA THR A 14 13.98 -0.07 0.88
C THR A 14 12.84 -0.73 0.08
N ILE A 15 11.68 -0.07 -0.01
CA ILE A 15 10.54 -0.56 -0.80
C ILE A 15 10.90 -0.69 -2.28
N LYS A 16 11.62 0.28 -2.86
CA LYS A 16 12.08 0.20 -4.25
C LYS A 16 13.00 -0.99 -4.48
N ASP A 17 13.93 -1.25 -3.56
CA ASP A 17 14.88 -2.34 -3.68
C ASP A 17 14.19 -3.69 -3.50
N GLU A 18 13.34 -3.85 -2.48
CA GLU A 18 12.54 -5.06 -2.27
C GLU A 18 11.60 -5.35 -3.45
N SER A 19 11.08 -4.30 -4.09
CA SER A 19 10.20 -4.43 -5.25
C SER A 19 10.88 -5.01 -6.50
N GLN A 20 12.22 -5.09 -6.53
CA GLN A 20 12.97 -5.80 -7.58
C GLN A 20 12.90 -7.32 -7.40
N GLU A 21 12.77 -7.79 -6.16
CA GLU A 21 12.72 -9.22 -5.85
C GLU A 21 11.29 -9.73 -5.80
N ARG A 22 10.37 -8.93 -5.25
CA ARG A 22 8.97 -9.31 -5.07
C ARG A 22 8.05 -8.09 -5.01
N PRO A 23 6.79 -8.17 -5.44
CA PRO A 23 5.87 -7.03 -5.33
C PRO A 23 5.70 -6.53 -3.89
N VAL A 24 5.61 -5.21 -3.74
CA VAL A 24 5.40 -4.56 -2.44
C VAL A 24 4.09 -3.79 -2.46
N LEU A 25 3.16 -4.14 -1.58
CA LEU A 25 1.91 -3.41 -1.36
C LEU A 25 2.13 -2.32 -0.32
N ILE A 26 1.70 -1.09 -0.59
CA ILE A 26 1.59 -0.01 0.39
C ILE A 26 0.11 0.30 0.58
N PHE A 27 -0.37 0.35 1.83
CA PHE A 27 -1.68 0.87 2.17
C PHE A 27 -1.55 2.19 2.95
N LYS A 28 -2.09 3.28 2.42
CA LYS A 28 -2.15 4.60 3.08
C LYS A 28 -3.47 4.75 3.83
N HIS A 29 -3.42 4.62 5.15
CA HIS A 29 -4.59 4.66 6.01
C HIS A 29 -4.76 6.01 6.70
N SER A 30 -5.95 6.60 6.61
CA SER A 30 -6.38 7.68 7.50
C SER A 30 -7.19 7.06 8.65
N THR A 31 -6.60 7.00 9.84
CA THR A 31 -7.16 6.30 11.01
C THR A 31 -8.45 6.94 11.56
N THR A 32 -8.79 8.17 11.17
CA THR A 32 -10.04 8.84 11.55
C THR A 32 -11.11 8.83 10.45
N CYS A 33 -10.80 8.32 9.26
CA CYS A 33 -11.75 8.27 8.14
C CYS A 33 -12.48 6.91 8.12
N PRO A 34 -13.82 6.86 8.29
CA PRO A 34 -14.57 5.59 8.28
C PRO A 34 -14.43 4.80 6.98
N ILE A 35 -14.35 5.50 5.83
CA ILE A 35 -14.14 4.86 4.53
C ILE A 35 -12.77 4.16 4.48
N SER A 36 -11.75 4.80 5.07
CA SER A 36 -10.40 4.24 5.15
C SER A 36 -10.38 2.98 6.00
N GLY A 37 -10.99 3.01 7.19
CA GLY A 37 -11.09 1.85 8.07
C GLY A 37 -11.89 0.71 7.45
N THR A 38 -13.00 1.03 6.77
CA THR A 38 -13.82 0.03 6.08
C THR A 38 -13.05 -0.65 4.94
N SER A 39 -12.28 0.12 4.17
CA SER A 39 -11.51 -0.40 3.03
C SER A 39 -10.36 -1.29 3.49
N MET A 40 -9.65 -0.89 4.55
CA MET A 40 -8.62 -1.73 5.19
C MET A 40 -9.21 -3.05 5.71
N ALA A 41 -10.31 -2.99 6.47
CA ALA A 41 -10.94 -4.18 7.01
C ALA A 41 -11.46 -5.14 5.91
N ARG A 42 -11.93 -4.60 4.77
CA ARG A 42 -12.32 -5.42 3.61
C ARG A 42 -11.10 -6.13 2.99
N LEU A 43 -10.00 -5.40 2.81
CA LEU A 43 -8.75 -5.96 2.29
C LEU A 43 -8.22 -7.06 3.20
N GLU A 44 -8.13 -6.81 4.51
CA GLU A 44 -7.65 -7.77 5.50
C GLU A 44 -8.51 -9.04 5.56
N ARG A 45 -9.85 -8.92 5.48
CA ARG A 45 -10.75 -10.08 5.44
C ARG A 45 -10.60 -10.91 4.17
N SER A 46 -10.28 -10.25 3.06
CA SER A 46 -10.12 -10.92 1.76
C SER A 46 -8.72 -11.49 1.56
N TRP A 47 -7.76 -11.07 2.40
CA TRP A 47 -6.36 -11.43 2.28
C TRP A 47 -6.16 -12.94 2.47
N ASN A 48 -5.65 -13.58 1.42
CA ASN A 48 -5.24 -14.98 1.45
C ASN A 48 -3.70 -15.06 1.45
N GLU A 49 -3.12 -15.63 2.50
CA GLU A 49 -1.66 -15.71 2.67
C GLU A 49 -0.99 -16.59 1.60
N ASP A 50 -1.65 -17.64 1.10
CA ASP A 50 -1.07 -18.52 0.08
C ASP A 50 -1.01 -17.84 -1.29
N GLU A 51 -2.05 -17.07 -1.64
CA GLU A 51 -2.11 -16.29 -2.87
C GLU A 51 -1.18 -15.07 -2.81
N ALA A 52 -1.09 -14.43 -1.64
CA ALA A 52 -0.27 -13.25 -1.42
C ALA A 52 1.14 -13.53 -0.85
N LYS A 53 1.58 -14.79 -0.81
CA LYS A 53 2.86 -15.20 -0.18
C LYS A 53 4.10 -14.46 -0.70
N ASN A 54 4.03 -13.95 -1.93
CA ASN A 54 5.11 -13.20 -2.57
C ASN A 54 4.95 -11.69 -2.43
N ILE A 55 3.86 -11.20 -1.83
CA ILE A 55 3.62 -9.77 -1.67
C ILE A 55 4.05 -9.36 -0.26
N LYS A 56 4.96 -8.39 -0.18
CA LYS A 56 5.25 -7.74 1.11
C LYS A 56 4.31 -6.57 1.33
N ALA A 57 3.67 -6.50 2.48
CA ALA A 57 2.69 -5.46 2.77
C ALA A 57 3.24 -4.42 3.76
N TYR A 58 3.11 -3.15 3.41
CA TYR A 58 3.42 -1.98 4.21
C TYR A 58 2.16 -1.19 4.56
N TYR A 59 2.11 -0.70 5.79
CA TYR A 59 1.03 0.14 6.30
C TYR A 59 1.58 1.51 6.69
N LEU A 60 0.97 2.57 6.17
CA LEU A 60 1.28 3.95 6.51
C LEU A 60 0.09 4.57 7.24
N ASP A 61 0.30 5.01 8.49
CA ASP A 61 -0.64 5.91 9.17
C ASP A 61 -0.44 7.34 8.66
N LEU A 62 -1.36 7.79 7.82
CA LEU A 62 -1.28 9.07 7.13
C LEU A 62 -1.40 10.25 8.09
N LEU A 63 -2.20 10.11 9.15
CA LEU A 63 -2.46 11.20 10.09
C LEU A 63 -1.22 11.52 10.92
N GLN A 64 -0.46 10.49 11.29
CA GLN A 64 0.81 10.64 11.99
C GLN A 64 1.96 11.02 11.05
N ASN A 65 1.90 10.61 9.77
CA ASN A 65 3.02 10.73 8.83
C ASN A 65 2.62 11.45 7.53
N ARG A 66 2.02 12.65 7.62
CA ARG A 66 1.53 13.40 6.44
C ARG A 66 2.60 13.68 5.40
N GLY A 67 3.81 14.06 5.85
CA GLY A 67 4.96 14.29 4.98
C GLY A 67 5.36 13.02 4.23
N LEU A 68 5.51 11.91 4.94
CA LEU A 68 5.81 10.61 4.34
C LEU A 68 4.73 10.16 3.35
N SER A 69 3.46 10.39 3.67
CA SER A 69 2.33 10.07 2.80
C SER A 69 2.35 10.87 1.48
N ALA A 70 2.83 12.11 1.51
CA ALA A 70 3.09 12.91 0.32
C ALA A 70 4.32 12.40 -0.44
N ALA A 71 5.42 12.09 0.27
CA ALA A 71 6.63 11.54 -0.31
C ALA A 71 6.40 10.20 -1.03
N VAL A 72 5.52 9.33 -0.52
CA VAL A 72 5.07 8.10 -1.22
C VAL A 72 4.45 8.45 -2.58
N ALA A 73 3.54 9.42 -2.63
CA ALA A 73 2.85 9.81 -3.86
C ALA A 73 3.83 10.36 -4.90
N GLU A 74 4.76 11.23 -4.47
CA GLU A 74 5.82 11.78 -5.33
C GLU A 74 6.77 10.69 -5.82
N THR A 75 7.29 9.87 -4.91
CA THR A 75 8.29 8.83 -5.17
C THR A 75 7.83 7.81 -6.20
N PHE A 76 6.54 7.44 -6.16
CA PHE A 76 5.94 6.47 -7.06
C PHE A 76 5.10 7.10 -8.18
N SER A 77 5.14 8.43 -8.29
CA SER A 77 4.48 9.21 -9.35
C SER A 77 2.97 8.91 -9.48
N VAL A 78 2.26 8.91 -8.34
CA VAL A 78 0.80 8.75 -8.29
C VAL A 78 0.15 9.95 -7.62
N GLU A 79 -1.15 10.15 -7.85
CA GLU A 79 -1.93 11.13 -7.11
C GLU A 79 -2.06 10.72 -5.63
N HIS A 80 -2.04 11.70 -4.74
CA HIS A 80 -2.17 11.45 -3.30
C HIS A 80 -3.64 11.25 -2.92
N GLU A 81 -3.97 10.04 -2.46
CA GLU A 81 -5.32 9.68 -2.00
C GLU A 81 -5.29 9.01 -0.60
N SER A 82 -6.46 8.93 0.07
CA SER A 82 -6.65 8.09 1.26
C SER A 82 -8.12 7.69 1.51
N PRO A 83 -8.43 6.40 1.74
CA PRO A 83 -7.51 5.27 1.67
C PRO A 83 -6.98 5.06 0.25
N GLN A 84 -5.75 4.57 0.15
CA GLN A 84 -5.12 4.27 -1.13
C GLN A 84 -4.22 3.05 -0.99
N VAL A 85 -4.24 2.18 -2.00
CA VAL A 85 -3.24 1.12 -2.16
C VAL A 85 -2.35 1.42 -3.34
N LEU A 86 -1.07 1.08 -3.22
CA LEU A 86 -0.12 1.05 -4.33
C LEU A 86 0.52 -0.33 -4.36
N LEU A 87 0.63 -0.93 -5.53
CA LEU A 87 1.44 -2.13 -5.75
C LEU A 87 2.71 -1.73 -6.50
N ILE A 88 3.85 -1.90 -5.84
CA ILE A 88 5.16 -1.51 -6.34
C ILE A 88 5.88 -2.75 -6.89
N LYS A 89 6.39 -2.66 -8.12
CA LYS A 89 7.20 -3.70 -8.77
C LYS A 89 8.29 -3.02 -9.61
N ASN A 90 9.52 -3.52 -9.52
CA ASN A 90 10.68 -2.96 -10.21
C ASN A 90 10.86 -1.44 -9.98
N GLY A 91 10.61 -0.98 -8.75
CA GLY A 91 10.78 0.41 -8.31
C GLY A 91 9.67 1.36 -8.74
N LYS A 92 8.57 0.87 -9.32
CA LYS A 92 7.46 1.68 -9.85
C LYS A 92 6.11 1.17 -9.35
N SER A 93 5.15 2.08 -9.21
CA SER A 93 3.75 1.70 -8.99
C SER A 93 3.17 1.12 -10.27
N ILE A 94 2.78 -0.15 -10.24
CA ILE A 94 2.14 -0.86 -11.36
C ILE A 94 0.61 -0.91 -11.23
N TYR A 95 0.10 -0.63 -10.03
CA TYR A 95 -1.33 -0.58 -9.75
C TYR A 95 -1.58 0.39 -8.59
N THR A 96 -2.65 1.16 -8.70
CA THR A 96 -3.12 2.09 -7.66
C THR A 96 -4.64 2.06 -7.65
N GLU A 97 -5.23 2.00 -6.46
CA GLU A 97 -6.68 2.14 -6.27
C GLU A 97 -6.96 2.84 -4.95
N SER A 98 -8.13 3.48 -4.84
CA SER A 98 -8.50 4.25 -3.66
C SER A 98 -9.92 3.97 -3.19
N HIS A 99 -10.24 4.40 -1.97
CA HIS A 99 -11.59 4.29 -1.40
C HIS A 99 -12.18 2.87 -1.53
N PHE A 100 -13.39 2.75 -2.08
CA PHE A 100 -14.08 1.48 -2.22
C PHE A 100 -13.65 0.66 -3.45
N GLY A 101 -12.79 1.22 -4.31
CA GLY A 101 -12.16 0.51 -5.43
C GLY A 101 -11.09 -0.47 -4.99
N ILE A 102 -10.57 -0.34 -3.76
CA ILE A 102 -9.58 -1.27 -3.20
C ILE A 102 -10.16 -2.68 -3.12
N SER A 103 -9.57 -3.60 -3.88
CA SER A 103 -9.97 -5.01 -3.95
C SER A 103 -8.75 -5.94 -3.94
N PHE A 104 -8.82 -7.03 -3.17
CA PHE A 104 -7.76 -8.03 -3.12
C PHE A 104 -7.63 -8.81 -4.43
N SER A 105 -8.75 -9.15 -5.09
CA SER A 105 -8.73 -9.87 -6.36
C SER A 105 -8.01 -9.09 -7.46
N ASP A 106 -8.21 -7.77 -7.47
CA ASP A 106 -7.69 -6.90 -8.50
C ASP A 106 -6.19 -6.66 -8.28
N LEU A 107 -5.78 -6.55 -7.00
CA LEU A 107 -4.38 -6.55 -6.60
C LEU A 107 -3.63 -7.81 -7.07
N LEU A 108 -4.21 -8.99 -6.91
CA LEU A 108 -3.59 -10.24 -7.37
C LEU A 108 -3.50 -10.34 -8.89
N THR A 109 -4.49 -9.79 -9.60
CA THR A 109 -4.50 -9.76 -11.07
C THR A 109 -3.43 -8.83 -11.64
N ALA A 110 -3.01 -7.82 -10.87
CA ALA A 110 -2.01 -6.84 -11.28
C ALA A 110 -0.55 -7.34 -11.16
N VAL A 111 -0.28 -8.41 -10.39
CA VAL A 111 1.07 -8.94 -10.13
C VAL A 111 1.59 -9.77 -11.30
#